data_AF-A0A8T3WKF6-F1
#
_entry.id   AF-A0A8T3WKF6-F1
#
_cell.length_a   1.000
_cell.length_b   1.000
_cell.length_c   1.000
_cell.angle_alpha   90.00
_cell.angle_beta   90.00
_cell.angle_gamma   90.00
#
_symmetry.space_group_name_H-M   'P 1'
#
loop_
_entity.id
_entity.type
_entity.pdbx_description
1 polymer ?
#
loop_
_entity_poly.entity_id
_entity_poly.type
_entity_poly.pdbx_seq_one_letter_code
_entity_poly.pdbx_strand_id
1 'polypeptide(L)'
;MKIPRIENIGFMGIILAIILIFFYMILGASGMIAILGIVLFFAVPFYLMLNNFELEQDEKLILSFLIGVGLFPSLVYWLGIFISFKASIFITFAIYVILAYTFPKFLRKNHLKSD
;
A
#
# COMPACT_ATOMS: atom_id res chain seq x y z
N MET A 1 17.01 7.66 1.24
CA MET A 1 15.96 7.30 2.21
C MET A 1 15.86 8.41 3.23
N LYS A 2 14.80 9.24 3.22
CA LYS A 2 14.48 10.10 4.37
C LYS A 2 13.62 9.25 5.31
N ILE A 3 14.23 8.75 6.38
CA ILE A 3 13.51 8.02 7.42
C ILE A 3 12.60 9.04 8.13
N PRO A 4 11.30 8.74 8.35
CA PRO A 4 10.43 9.63 9.09
C PRO A 4 11.03 9.94 10.47
N ARG A 5 10.87 11.18 10.95
CA ARG A 5 11.31 11.54 12.31
C ARG A 5 10.64 10.61 13.32
N ILE A 6 11.37 10.21 14.35
CA ILE A 6 10.91 9.25 15.37
C ILE A 6 9.57 9.66 15.99
N GLU A 7 9.35 10.96 16.18
CA GLU A 7 8.07 11.52 16.65
C GLU A 7 6.88 11.16 15.75
N ASN A 8 7.06 11.21 14.43
CA ASN A 8 6.00 10.90 13.46
C ASN A 8 5.65 9.41 13.45
N ILE A 9 6.65 8.53 13.69
CA ILE A 9 6.45 7.08 13.75
C ILE A 9 5.64 6.72 15.00
N GLY A 10 5.98 7.32 16.15
CA GLY A 10 5.24 7.11 17.40
C GLY A 10 3.78 7.55 17.28
N PHE A 11 3.54 8.73 16.70
CA PHE A 11 2.20 9.25 16.48
C PHE A 11 1.37 8.39 15.52
N MET A 12 1.96 7.94 14.41
CA MET A 12 1.32 6.98 13.49
C MET A 12 0.97 5.66 14.16
N GLY A 13 1.86 5.13 15.00
CA GLY A 13 1.63 3.90 15.74
C GLY A 13 0.44 4.01 16.69
N ILE A 14 0.30 5.14 17.39
CA ILE A 14 -0.82 5.41 18.29
C ILE A 14 -2.13 5.50 17.51
N ILE A 15 -2.16 6.25 16.39
CA ILE A 15 -3.35 6.35 15.54
C ILE A 15 -3.77 4.97 15.04
N LEU A 16 -2.82 4.17 14.54
CA LEU A 16 -3.11 2.83 14.06
C LEU A 16 -3.65 1.93 15.18
N ALA A 17 -3.09 2.01 16.39
CA ALA A 17 -3.58 1.25 17.53
C ALA A 17 -5.04 1.63 17.90
N ILE A 18 -5.37 2.93 17.90
CA ILE A 18 -6.73 3.41 18.15
C ILE A 18 -7.71 2.87 17.10
N ILE A 19 -7.34 2.95 15.81
CA ILE A 19 -8.15 2.41 14.72
C ILE A 19 -8.37 0.90 14.89
N LEU A 20 -7.31 0.15 15.21
CA LEU A 20 -7.41 -1.30 15.42
C LEU A 20 -8.32 -1.64 16.60
N ILE A 21 -8.20 -0.94 17.73
CA ILE A 21 -9.07 -1.14 18.89
C ILE A 21 -10.52 -0.80 18.53
N PHE A 22 -10.76 0.31 17.83
CA PHE A 22 -12.10 0.70 17.40
C PHE A 22 -12.76 -0.37 16.53
N PHE A 23 -12.06 -0.85 15.50
CA PHE A 23 -12.59 -1.90 14.61
C PHE A 23 -12.72 -3.26 15.31
N TYR A 24 -11.86 -3.55 16.31
CA TYR A 24 -12.02 -4.71 17.16
C TYR A 24 -13.32 -4.66 17.97
N MET A 25 -13.64 -3.51 18.56
CA MET A 25 -14.83 -3.35 19.40
C MET A 25 -16.13 -3.52 18.60
N ILE A 26 -16.15 -3.12 17.33
CA ILE A 26 -17.35 -3.18 16.48
C ILE A 26 -17.49 -4.53 15.78
N LEU A 27 -16.40 -5.04 15.19
CA LEU A 27 -16.42 -6.19 14.27
C LEU A 27 -15.58 -7.37 14.78
N GLY A 28 -15.09 -7.32 16.02
CA GLY A 28 -14.22 -8.34 16.59
C GLY A 28 -12.89 -8.47 15.85
N ALA A 29 -12.29 -9.66 15.92
CA ALA A 29 -11.04 -9.97 15.24
C ALA A 29 -11.11 -9.75 13.72
N SER A 30 -12.27 -9.96 13.09
CA SER A 30 -12.46 -9.71 11.66
C SER A 30 -12.23 -8.24 11.28
N GLY A 31 -12.65 -7.28 12.10
CA GLY A 31 -12.42 -5.86 11.85
C GLY A 31 -10.94 -5.50 11.87
N MET A 32 -10.22 -5.99 12.87
CA MET A 32 -8.76 -5.79 12.95
C MET A 32 -8.04 -6.40 11.75
N ILE A 33 -8.36 -7.64 11.40
CA ILE A 33 -7.74 -8.34 10.27
C ILE A 33 -8.03 -7.60 8.96
N ALA A 34 -9.25 -7.08 8.77
CA ALA A 34 -9.61 -6.30 7.60
C ALA A 34 -8.78 -5.02 7.50
N ILE A 35 -8.65 -4.24 8.58
CA ILE A 35 -7.84 -3.01 8.58
C ILE A 35 -6.36 -3.31 8.34
N LEU A 36 -5.80 -4.33 9.01
CA LEU A 36 -4.43 -4.74 8.79
C LEU A 36 -4.22 -5.19 7.33
N GLY A 37 -5.17 -5.93 6.77
CA GLY A 37 -5.17 -6.29 5.37
C GLY A 37 -5.20 -5.07 4.45
N ILE A 38 -6.04 -4.08 4.74
CA ILE A 38 -6.11 -2.83 3.98
C ILE A 38 -4.75 -2.12 4.00
N VAL A 39 -4.17 -1.91 5.18
CA VAL A 39 -2.86 -1.24 5.29
C VAL A 39 -1.78 -2.04 4.54
N LEU A 40 -1.70 -3.35 4.76
CA LEU A 40 -0.63 -4.18 4.23
C LEU A 40 -0.73 -4.41 2.71
N PHE A 41 -1.92 -4.72 2.21
CA PHE A 41 -2.12 -5.07 0.80
C PHE A 41 -2.39 -3.85 -0.09
N PHE A 42 -2.92 -2.76 0.47
CA PHE A 42 -3.37 -1.60 -0.32
C PHE A 42 -2.49 -0.37 -0.09
N ALA A 43 -2.03 -0.07 1.14
CA ALA A 43 -1.23 1.14 1.35
C ALA A 43 0.27 0.91 1.16
N VAL A 44 0.83 -0.13 1.79
CA VAL A 44 2.28 -0.38 1.80
C VAL A 44 2.92 -0.52 0.41
N PRO A 45 2.44 -1.38 -0.52
CA PRO A 45 3.12 -1.56 -1.80
C PRO A 45 3.14 -0.28 -2.64
N PHE A 46 2.07 0.50 -2.62
CA PHE A 46 1.99 1.77 -3.33
C PHE A 46 2.81 2.87 -2.67
N TYR A 47 2.89 2.87 -1.34
CA TYR A 47 3.77 3.78 -0.60
C TYR A 47 5.24 3.58 -0.97
N LEU A 48 5.65 2.31 -1.10
CA LEU A 48 7.00 1.98 -1.58
C LEU A 48 7.22 2.44 -3.03
N MET A 49 6.22 2.30 -3.90
CA MET A 49 6.30 2.77 -5.28
C MET A 49 6.39 4.30 -5.38
N LEU A 50 5.58 5.01 -4.59
CA LEU A 50 5.53 6.48 -4.55
C LEU A 50 6.76 7.10 -3.88
N ASN A 51 7.54 6.33 -3.13
CA ASN A 51 8.76 6.82 -2.51
C ASN A 51 9.84 7.24 -3.53
N ASN A 52 9.70 6.84 -4.80
CA ASN A 52 10.59 7.26 -5.89
C ASN A 52 10.26 8.66 -6.44
N PHE A 53 9.16 9.25 -5.99
CA PHE A 53 8.74 10.59 -6.38
C PHE A 53 9.06 11.59 -5.27
N GLU A 54 9.26 12.85 -5.67
CA GLU A 54 9.50 13.99 -4.78
C GLU A 54 8.20 14.49 -4.11
N LEU A 55 7.42 13.55 -3.55
CA LEU A 55 6.19 13.83 -2.82
C LEU A 55 6.47 13.97 -1.31
N GLU A 56 5.67 14.80 -0.63
CA GLU A 56 5.71 14.89 0.82
C GLU A 56 5.16 13.62 1.48
N GLN A 57 5.47 13.42 2.77
CA GLN A 57 5.12 12.17 3.47
C GLN A 57 3.59 11.98 3.56
N ASP A 58 2.86 13.05 3.80
CA ASP A 58 1.41 13.03 3.96
C ASP A 58 0.73 12.77 2.61
N GLU A 59 1.21 13.42 1.55
CA GLU A 59 0.77 13.19 0.16
C GLU A 59 1.00 11.73 -0.25
N LYS A 60 2.19 11.19 0.03
CA LYS A 60 2.51 9.78 -0.25
C LYS A 60 1.53 8.86 0.42
N LEU A 61 1.21 9.08 1.69
CA LEU A 61 0.32 8.20 2.44
C LEU A 61 -1.11 8.23 1.87
N ILE A 62 -1.65 9.43 1.63
CA ILE A 62 -3.00 9.60 1.08
C ILE A 62 -3.09 9.00 -0.33
N LEU A 63 -2.13 9.30 -1.21
CA LEU A 63 -2.11 8.78 -2.57
C LEU A 63 -1.95 7.26 -2.59
N SER A 64 -1.11 6.70 -1.72
CA SER A 64 -0.94 5.25 -1.64
C SER A 64 -2.23 4.55 -1.26
N PHE A 65 -2.95 5.12 -0.29
CA PHE A 65 -4.24 4.60 0.12
C PHE A 65 -5.29 4.71 -1.00
N LEU A 66 -5.39 5.86 -1.65
CA LEU A 66 -6.34 6.07 -2.75
C LEU A 66 -6.08 5.15 -3.94
N ILE A 67 -4.82 5.05 -4.37
CA ILE A 67 -4.42 4.17 -5.47
C ILE A 67 -4.64 2.71 -5.07
N GLY A 68 -4.27 2.34 -3.85
CA GLY A 68 -4.49 1.01 -3.30
C GLY A 68 -5.96 0.62 -3.32
N VAL A 69 -6.79 1.38 -2.61
CA VAL A 69 -8.23 1.10 -2.47
C VAL A 69 -8.97 1.21 -3.81
N GLY A 70 -8.50 2.00 -4.77
CA GLY A 70 -9.08 2.08 -6.10
C GLY A 70 -8.64 0.94 -7.04
N LEU A 71 -7.32 0.80 -7.24
CA LEU A 71 -6.77 -0.11 -8.25
C LEU A 71 -6.75 -1.57 -7.81
N PHE A 72 -6.44 -1.84 -6.54
CA PHE A 72 -6.34 -3.22 -6.06
C PHE A 72 -7.65 -4.00 -6.23
N PRO A 73 -8.81 -3.55 -5.71
CA PRO A 73 -10.04 -4.32 -5.86
C PRO A 73 -10.50 -4.36 -7.31
N SER A 74 -10.20 -3.33 -8.12
CA SER A 74 -10.49 -3.31 -9.55
C SER A 74 -9.76 -4.44 -10.28
N LEU A 75 -8.45 -4.59 -10.06
CA LEU A 75 -7.67 -5.68 -10.67
C LEU A 75 -8.05 -7.05 -10.14
N VAL A 76 -8.28 -7.17 -8.82
CA VAL A 76 -8.73 -8.45 -8.22
C VAL A 76 -10.06 -8.87 -8.81
N TYR A 77 -11.01 -7.94 -8.96
CA TYR A 77 -12.31 -8.22 -9.56
C TYR A 77 -12.17 -8.68 -11.02
N TRP A 78 -11.41 -7.95 -11.82
CA TRP A 78 -11.17 -8.29 -13.23
C TRP A 78 -10.51 -9.66 -13.39
N LEU A 79 -9.47 -9.96 -12.62
CA LEU A 79 -8.83 -11.28 -12.65
C LEU A 79 -9.76 -12.36 -12.10
N GLY A 80 -10.56 -12.04 -11.09
CA GLY A 80 -11.54 -12.93 -10.46
C GLY A 80 -12.66 -13.41 -11.40
N ILE A 81 -12.82 -12.78 -12.56
CA ILE A 81 -13.71 -13.28 -13.62
C ILE A 81 -13.15 -14.58 -14.24
N PHE A 82 -11.82 -14.72 -14.29
CA PHE A 82 -11.15 -15.83 -14.99
C PHE A 82 -10.66 -16.94 -14.05
N ILE A 83 -10.35 -16.60 -12.80
CA ILE A 83 -9.78 -17.52 -11.81
C ILE A 83 -10.46 -17.36 -10.45
N SER A 84 -10.17 -18.26 -9.50
CA SER A 84 -10.72 -18.13 -8.15
C SER A 84 -10.37 -16.79 -7.50
N PHE A 85 -11.34 -16.17 -6.83
CA PHE A 85 -11.16 -14.85 -6.20
C PHE A 85 -9.98 -14.83 -5.21
N LYS A 86 -9.76 -15.93 -4.48
CA LYS A 86 -8.60 -16.10 -3.59
C LYS A 86 -7.28 -16.04 -4.35
N ALA A 87 -7.20 -16.69 -5.51
CA ALA A 87 -6.00 -16.65 -6.36
C ALA A 87 -5.80 -15.25 -6.96
N SER A 88 -6.88 -14.57 -7.37
CA SER A 88 -6.81 -13.19 -7.90
C SER A 88 -6.20 -12.22 -6.90
N ILE A 89 -6.63 -12.26 -5.63
CA ILE A 89 -6.04 -11.44 -4.56
C ILE A 89 -4.52 -11.65 -4.49
N PHE A 90 -4.09 -12.91 -4.49
CA PHE A 90 -2.68 -13.26 -4.35
C PHE A 90 -1.85 -12.82 -5.56
N ILE A 91 -2.38 -13.00 -6.77
CA ILE A 91 -1.74 -12.61 -8.03
C ILE A 91 -1.65 -11.09 -8.14
N THR A 92 -2.73 -10.35 -7.86
CA THR A 92 -2.72 -8.88 -7.87
C THR A 92 -1.70 -8.33 -6.88
N PHE A 93 -1.64 -8.90 -5.66
CA PHE A 93 -0.63 -8.51 -4.69
C PHE A 93 0.80 -8.77 -5.20
N ALA A 94 1.07 -9.96 -5.76
CA ALA A 94 2.38 -10.28 -6.31
C ALA A 94 2.78 -9.30 -7.44
N ILE A 95 1.86 -8.96 -8.34
CA ILE A 95 2.08 -7.98 -9.41
C ILE A 95 2.47 -6.63 -8.81
N TYR A 96 1.75 -6.13 -7.80
CA TYR A 96 2.05 -4.84 -7.19
C TYR A 96 3.37 -4.81 -6.43
N VAL A 97 3.71 -5.90 -5.73
CA VAL A 97 5.02 -6.03 -5.10
C VAL A 97 6.12 -5.98 -6.17
N ILE A 98 6.00 -6.76 -7.25
CA ILE A 98 6.96 -6.75 -8.36
C ILE A 98 7.08 -5.35 -8.98
N LEU A 99 5.96 -4.66 -9.21
CA LEU A 99 5.95 -3.29 -9.72
C LEU A 99 6.66 -2.34 -8.75
N ALA A 100 6.34 -2.38 -7.45
CA ALA A 100 6.98 -1.54 -6.43
C ALA A 100 8.51 -1.72 -6.40
N TYR A 101 9.04 -2.92 -6.67
CA TYR A 101 10.49 -3.17 -6.73
C TYR A 101 11.15 -2.86 -8.08
N THR A 102 10.43 -3.01 -9.18
CA THR A 102 10.98 -2.83 -10.54
C THR A 102 10.86 -1.40 -11.05
N PHE A 103 9.78 -0.71 -10.72
CA PHE A 103 9.51 0.69 -11.10
C PHE A 103 10.64 1.67 -10.71
N PRO A 104 11.22 1.61 -9.48
CA PRO A 104 12.38 2.42 -9.11
C PRO A 104 13.57 2.28 -10.07
N LYS A 105 13.84 1.05 -10.52
CA LYS A 105 15.01 0.74 -11.36
C LYS A 105 14.86 1.32 -12.77
N PHE A 106 13.64 1.37 -13.28
CA PHE A 106 13.35 1.96 -14.59
C PHE A 106 13.49 3.48 -14.58
N LEU A 107 12.96 4.17 -13.56
CA LEU A 107 13.07 5.63 -13.45
C LEU A 107 14.53 6.09 -13.30
N ARG A 108 15.34 5.38 -12.49
CA ARG A 108 16.76 5.72 -12.31
C ARG A 108 17.60 5.50 -13.56
N LYS A 109 17.26 4.50 -14.38
CA LYS A 109 17.97 4.21 -15.64
C LYS A 109 17.71 5.26 -16.72
N ASN A 110 16.52 5.86 -16.73
CA ASN A 110 16.18 6.92 -17.69
C ASN A 110 16.81 8.27 -17.31
N HIS A 111 16.96 8.57 -16.01
CA HIS A 111 17.69 9.77 -15.57
C HIS A 111 19.17 9.75 -15.97
N LEU A 112 19.83 8.57 -15.98
CA LEU A 112 21.24 8.42 -16.39
C LEU A 112 21.46 8.40 -17.91
N LYS A 113 20.38 8.41 -18.70
CA LYS A 113 20.45 8.44 -20.17
C LYS A 113 20.14 9.81 -20.77
N SER A 114 19.72 10.78 -19.96
CA SER A 114 19.44 12.14 -20.41
C SER A 114 20.56 13.14 -20.11
N ASP A 115 21.69 12.66 -19.59
CA ASP A 115 22.96 13.39 -19.45
C ASP A 115 23.95 12.85 -20.50
#